data_AF-A0A816LN84-F1
#
_entry.id   AF-A0A816LN84-F1
#
_cell.length_a   1.000
_cell.length_b   1.000
_cell.length_c   1.000
_cell.angle_alpha   90.00
_cell.angle_beta   90.00
_cell.angle_gamma   90.00
#
_symmetry.space_group_name_H-M   'P 1'
#
loop_
_entity.id
_entity.type
_entity.pdbx_description
1 polymer ?
#
loop_
_entity_poly.entity_id
_entity_poly.type
_entity_poly.pdbx_seq_one_letter_code
_entity_poly.pdbx_strand_id
1 'polypeptide(L)' 'LLCEVALGKMHECYKATNLSTPTLSVGAYSTKGCGSTMSDPKEYYYTNDDVLIPMGHGIP' A
#
# COMPACT_ATOMS: atom_id res chain seq x y z
N LEU A 1 11.00 13.65 -1.46
CA LEU A 1 11.12 12.98 -2.77
C LEU A 1 9.82 12.23 -3.02
N LEU A 2 9.28 12.28 -4.23
CA LEU A 2 8.17 11.41 -4.66
C LEU A 2 8.77 10.36 -5.59
N CYS A 3 8.39 9.09 -5.39
CA CYS A 3 8.91 7.96 -6.14
C CYS A 3 7.76 7.03 -6.51
N GLU A 4 7.74 6.59 -7.75
CA GLU A 4 6.91 5.48 -8.17
C GLU A 4 7.42 4.19 -7.50
N VAL A 5 6.51 3.39 -6.93
CA VAL A 5 6.86 2.12 -6.30
C VAL A 5 5.90 1.04 -6.80
N ALA A 6 6.43 0.07 -7.53
CA ALA A 6 5.68 -1.10 -7.99
C ALA A 6 5.41 -2.07 -6.84
N LEU A 7 4.37 -1.79 -6.03
CA LEU A 7 4.00 -2.60 -4.87
C LEU A 7 3.47 -3.99 -5.26
N GLY A 8 2.81 -4.11 -6.41
CA GLY A 8 2.16 -5.34 -6.86
C GLY A 8 1.11 -5.83 -5.84
N LYS A 9 0.97 -7.15 -5.71
CA LYS A 9 0.16 -7.72 -4.61
C LYS A 9 0.87 -7.48 -3.28
N MET A 10 0.22 -6.75 -2.38
CA MET A 10 0.70 -6.49 -1.04
C MET A 10 0.25 -7.60 -0.08
N HIS A 11 1.13 -7.96 0.87
CA HIS A 11 0.77 -8.72 2.06
C HIS A 11 0.39 -7.75 3.19
N GLU A 12 -0.84 -7.83 3.67
CA GLU A 12 -1.35 -6.93 4.70
C GLU A 12 -0.96 -7.38 6.11
N CYS A 13 -0.40 -6.45 6.90
CA CYS A 13 0.05 -6.67 8.26
C CYS A 13 -0.74 -5.75 9.23
N TYR A 14 -1.42 -6.34 10.21
CA TYR A 14 -2.23 -5.61 11.20
C TYR A 14 -1.52 -5.42 12.56
N LYS A 15 -0.37 -6.07 12.74
CA LYS A 15 0.48 -5.99 13.93
C LYS A 15 1.95 -6.04 13.52
N ALA A 16 2.83 -5.59 14.42
CA ALA A 16 4.26 -5.71 14.24
C ALA A 16 4.63 -7.18 14.02
N THR A 17 5.22 -7.47 12.86
CA THR A 17 5.58 -8.83 12.45
C THR A 17 7.03 -8.83 12.01
N ASN A 18 7.84 -9.71 12.59
CA ASN A 18 9.20 -9.92 12.15
C ASN A 18 9.19 -10.89 10.98
N LEU A 19 9.49 -10.40 9.77
CA LEU A 19 9.55 -11.20 8.55
C LEU A 19 10.95 -11.79 8.36
N SER A 20 11.49 -12.44 9.39
CA SER A 20 12.75 -13.18 9.31
C SER A 20 12.64 -14.45 8.47
N THR A 21 11.41 -14.88 8.16
CA THR A 21 11.10 -15.94 7.21
C THR A 21 10.03 -15.44 6.21
N PRO A 22 10.23 -15.62 4.89
CA PRO A 22 9.37 -15.02 3.87
C PRO A 22 8.11 -15.85 3.72
N THR A 23 7.16 -15.70 4.64
CA THR A 23 5.79 -16.17 4.44
C THR A 23 4.91 -14.98 4.10
N LEU A 24 5.35 -14.19 3.12
CA LEU A 24 4.41 -13.33 2.41
C LEU A 24 3.34 -14.24 1.80
N SER A 25 2.08 -13.78 1.78
CA SER A 25 1.03 -14.46 1.05
C SER A 25 1.49 -14.76 -0.37
N VAL A 26 1.18 -15.96 -0.89
CA VAL A 26 1.65 -16.41 -2.20
C VAL A 26 1.40 -15.35 -3.29
N GLY A 27 2.46 -15.01 -4.01
CA GLY A 27 2.45 -14.00 -5.08
C GLY A 27 2.51 -12.55 -4.61
N ALA A 28 2.76 -12.28 -3.32
CA ALA A 28 2.99 -10.93 -2.84
C ALA A 28 4.45 -10.49 -3.01
N TYR A 29 4.64 -9.23 -3.41
CA TYR A 29 5.94 -8.62 -3.70
C TYR A 29 6.33 -7.53 -2.69
N SER A 30 5.38 -7.11 -1.87
CA SER A 30 5.56 -6.06 -0.86
C SER A 30 4.65 -6.30 0.34
N THR A 31 4.80 -5.48 1.38
CA THR A 31 3.97 -5.51 2.58
C THR A 31 3.27 -4.18 2.77
N LYS A 32 2.08 -4.21 3.37
CA LYS A 32 1.31 -3.03 3.76
C LYS A 32 0.99 -3.11 5.25
N GLY A 33 1.50 -2.18 6.04
CA GLY A 33 1.03 -1.98 7.41
C GLY A 33 -0.35 -1.33 7.39
N CYS A 34 -1.38 -2.02 7.87
CA CYS A 34 -2.74 -1.50 7.89
C CYS A 34 -2.96 -0.60 9.11
N GLY A 35 -2.99 0.71 8.87
CA GLY A 35 -3.34 1.72 9.89
C GLY A 35 -4.85 1.88 10.06
N SER A 36 -5.25 2.63 11.09
CA SER A 36 -6.65 2.93 11.40
C SER A 36 -7.30 4.02 10.54
N THR A 37 -6.56 4.56 9.56
CA THR A 37 -7.01 5.64 8.67
C THR A 37 -6.24 5.51 7.36
N MET A 38 -6.89 5.77 6.23
CA MET A 38 -6.27 5.86 4.91
C MET A 38 -6.83 7.05 4.11
N SER A 39 -6.13 7.48 3.08
CA SER A 39 -6.69 8.45 2.12
C SER A 39 -7.95 7.86 1.46
N ASP A 40 -9.00 8.67 1.26
CA ASP A 40 -10.24 8.22 0.59
C ASP A 40 -9.94 7.68 -0.83
N PRO A 41 -10.19 6.39 -1.11
CA PRO A 41 -9.96 5.81 -2.44
C PRO A 41 -10.73 6.48 -3.58
N LYS A 42 -11.82 7.20 -3.27
CA LYS A 42 -12.61 7.96 -4.25
C LYS A 42 -11.88 9.21 -4.75
N GLU A 43 -10.90 9.69 -3.99
CA GLU A 43 -10.09 10.88 -4.30
C GLU A 43 -8.71 10.52 -4.85
N TYR A 44 -8.44 9.23 -5.10
CA TYR A 44 -7.21 8.81 -5.74
C TYR A 44 -7.09 9.43 -7.14
N TYR A 45 -5.88 9.89 -7.45
CA TYR A 45 -5.56 10.46 -8.74
C TYR A 45 -4.60 9.53 -9.48
N TYR A 46 -4.92 9.21 -10.72
CA TYR A 46 -4.03 8.49 -11.62
C TYR A 46 -3.35 9.50 -12.54
N THR A 47 -2.02 9.43 -12.64
CA THR A 47 -1.26 10.23 -13.60
C THR A 47 -1.47 9.71 -15.02
N ASN A 48 -0.98 10.44 -16.03
CA ASN A 48 -0.99 9.98 -17.42
C ASN A 48 -0.10 8.73 -17.65
N ASP A 49 0.77 8.40 -16.69
CA ASP A 49 1.64 7.23 -16.71
C ASP A 49 1.05 6.06 -15.91
N ASP A 50 -0.26 6.10 -15.61
CA ASP A 50 -1.01 5.12 -14.82
C ASP A 50 -0.50 4.91 -13.38
N VAL A 51 0.26 5.87 -12.85
CA VAL A 51 0.72 5.84 -11.45
C VAL A 51 -0.37 6.39 -10.52
N LEU A 52 -0.74 5.59 -9.52
CA LEU A 52 -1.69 5.99 -8.49
C LEU A 52 -1.02 6.90 -7.45
N ILE A 53 -1.60 8.07 -7.23
CA ILE A 53 -1.29 8.98 -6.13
C ILE A 53 -2.41 8.87 -5.09
N PRO A 54 -2.14 8.33 -3.88
CA PRO A 54 -3.15 8.15 -2.83
C PRO A 54 -3.38 9.47 -2.08
N MET A 55 -3.95 10.45 -2.78
CA MET A 55 -4.36 11.74 -2.23
C MET A 55 -5.80 11.73 -1.73
N GLY A 56 -6.20 12.78 -1.04
CA GLY A 56 -7.51 12.93 -0.42
C GLY A 56 -7.45 13.03 1.10
N HIS A 57 -8.59 13.31 1.72
CA HIS A 57 -8.69 13.37 3.17
C HIS A 57 -8.63 11.97 3.80
N GLY A 58 -8.17 11.90 5.05
CA GLY A 58 -8.10 10.65 5.79
C GLY A 58 -9.48 10.18 6.23
N ILE A 59 -9.83 8.93 5.90
CA ILE A 59 -11.02 8.22 6.34
C ILE A 59 -10.63 7.01 7.20
N PRO A 60 -11.47 6.57 8.16
CA PRO A 60 -11.23 5.37 8.95
C PRO A 60 -11.06 4.10 8.10
#